data_AF-A0A7C2NJB3-F1
#
_entry.id   AF-A0A7C2NJB3-F1
#
_cell.length_a   1.000
_cell.length_b   1.000
_cell.length_c   1.000
_cell.angle_alpha   90.00
_cell.angle_beta   90.00
_cell.angle_gamma   90.00
#
_symmetry.space_group_name_H-M   'P 1'
#
loop_
_entity.id
_entity.type
_entity.pdbx_description
1 polymer ?
#
loop_
_entity_poly.entity_id
_entity_poly.type
_entity_poly.pdbx_seq_one_letter_code
_entity_poly.pdbx_strand_id
1 'polypeptide(L)' 'MNLILVRHGETEWNRIGRCQGFSDVELNSNGRKQIEALAESLRDENISAIY' A
#
# COMPACT_ATOMS: atom_id res chain seq x y z
N MET A 1 5.90 -22.14 -0.85
CA MET A 1 5.64 -20.93 -1.66
C MET A 1 4.75 -20.03 -0.82
N ASN A 2 5.26 -18.86 -0.44
CA ASN A 2 4.53 -17.91 0.41
C ASN A 2 4.10 -16.74 -0.46
N LEU A 3 2.84 -16.34 -0.35
CA LEU A 3 2.30 -15.19 -1.07
C LEU A 3 1.91 -14.12 -0.06
N ILE A 4 2.49 -12.93 -0.22
CA ILE A 4 2.20 -11.76 0.62
C ILE A 4 1.25 -10.86 -0.17
N LEU A 5 0.02 -10.71 0.31
CA LEU A 5 -0.99 -9.86 -0.32
C LEU A 5 -1.04 -8.51 0.39
N VAL A 6 -0.72 -7.45 -0.34
CA VAL A 6 -0.66 -6.08 0.17
C VAL A 6 -1.71 -5.24 -0.55
N ARG A 7 -2.50 -4.49 0.20
CA ARG A 7 -3.33 -3.41 -0.35
C ARG A 7 -2.51 -2.12 -0.40
N HIS A 8 -2.69 -1.31 -1.44
CA HIS A 8 -2.08 0.02 -1.53
C HIS A 8 -2.39 0.87 -0.29
N GLY A 9 -1.51 1.84 -0.01
CA GLY A 9 -1.69 2.79 1.10
C GLY A 9 -2.90 3.71 0.88
N GLU A 10 -3.34 4.36 1.95
CA GLU A 10 -4.49 5.27 1.92
C GLU A 10 -4.30 6.43 0.92
N THR A 11 -5.33 6.65 0.09
CA THR A 11 -5.48 7.86 -0.73
C THR A 11 -6.51 8.80 -0.11
N GLU A 12 -6.53 10.05 -0.58
CA GLU A 12 -7.53 11.01 -0.15
C GLU A 12 -8.97 10.54 -0.44
N TRP A 13 -9.16 9.77 -1.51
CA TRP A 13 -10.48 9.24 -1.89
C TRP A 13 -10.92 8.13 -0.95
N ASN A 14 -10.01 7.29 -0.45
CA ASN A 14 -10.35 6.33 0.60
C ASN A 14 -10.82 7.05 1.87
N ARG A 15 -10.10 8.10 2.28
CA ARG A 15 -10.40 8.89 3.49
C ARG A 15 -11.79 9.51 3.46
N ILE A 16 -12.24 9.99 2.31
CA ILE A 16 -13.57 10.61 2.14
C ILE A 16 -14.66 9.63 1.66
N GLY A 17 -14.35 8.33 1.53
CA GLY A 17 -15.32 7.32 1.08
C GLY A 17 -15.69 7.42 -0.41
N ARG A 18 -14.84 8.04 -1.24
CA ARG A 18 -15.05 8.17 -2.68
C ARG A 18 -14.54 6.92 -3.41
N CYS A 19 -15.36 6.40 -4.34
CA CYS A 19 -14.96 5.29 -5.20
C CYS A 19 -13.83 5.71 -6.16
N GLN A 20 -12.73 4.96 -6.18
CA GLN A 20 -11.54 5.25 -6.98
C GLN A 20 -11.55 4.60 -8.37
N GLY A 21 -12.07 3.36 -8.49
CA GLY A 21 -12.09 2.63 -9.76
C GLY A 21 -10.68 2.55 -10.39
N PHE A 22 -10.58 2.92 -11.66
CA PHE A 22 -9.31 2.94 -12.42
C PHE A 22 -8.55 4.27 -12.31
N SER A 23 -8.94 5.16 -11.38
CA SER A 23 -8.31 6.47 -11.22
C SER A 23 -6.96 6.34 -10.54
N ASP A 24 -5.94 6.96 -11.12
CA ASP A 24 -4.62 7.11 -10.51
C ASP A 24 -4.66 8.27 -9.50
N VAL A 25 -4.76 7.94 -8.21
CA VAL A 25 -4.84 8.90 -7.11
C VAL A 25 -3.66 8.65 -6.19
N GLU A 26 -2.88 9.70 -5.94
CA GLU A 26 -1.72 9.60 -5.07
C GLU A 26 -2.08 9.21 -3.64
N LEU A 27 -1.10 8.59 -2.97
CA LEU A 27 -1.15 8.37 -1.53
C LEU A 27 -1.24 9.70 -0.78
N ASN A 28 -2.04 9.73 0.28
CA ASN A 28 -2.01 10.85 1.21
C ASN A 28 -0.84 10.69 2.21
N SER A 29 -0.71 11.63 3.15
CA SER A 29 0.36 11.59 4.16
C SER A 29 0.28 10.37 5.08
N ASN A 30 -0.92 9.87 5.36
CA ASN A 30 -1.12 8.65 6.15
C ASN A 30 -0.78 7.40 5.34
N GLY A 31 -1.17 7.34 4.06
CA GLY A 31 -0.79 6.29 3.13
C GLY A 31 0.72 6.15 2.98
N ARG A 32 1.46 7.26 2.91
CA ARG A 32 2.94 7.22 2.91
C ARG A 32 3.52 6.57 4.16
N LYS A 33 3.03 6.95 5.35
CA LYS A 33 3.44 6.33 6.63
C LYS A 33 3.11 4.84 6.70
N GLN A 34 1.97 4.43 6.14
CA GLN A 34 1.57 3.02 6.06
C GLN A 34 2.57 2.22 5.20
N ILE A 35 2.99 2.77 4.05
CA ILE A 35 3.99 2.12 3.18
C ILE A 35 5.36 2.05 3.86
N GLU A 36 5.78 3.10 4.57
CA GLU A 36 7.03 3.08 5.35
C GLU A 36 6.99 1.98 6.43
N ALA A 37 5.89 1.87 7.18
CA ALA A 37 5.73 0.83 8.20
C ALA A 37 5.67 -0.58 7.59
N LEU A 38 5.01 -0.74 6.44
CA LEU A 38 5.00 -2.00 5.70
C LEU A 38 6.41 -2.40 5.27
N ALA A 39 7.17 -1.47 4.68
CA ALA A 39 8.54 -1.71 4.24
C ALA A 39 9.44 -2.14 5.41
N GLU A 40 9.28 -1.53 6.58
CA GLU A 40 9.95 -1.96 7.81
C GLU A 40 9.56 -3.40 8.20
N SER A 41 8.26 -3.72 8.19
CA SER A 41 7.76 -5.04 8.57
C SER A 41 8.20 -6.18 7.64
N LEU A 42 8.48 -5.86 6.38
CA LEU A 42 8.90 -6.82 5.36
C LEU A 42 10.42 -6.84 5.17
N ARG A 43 11.20 -6.09 5.96
CA ARG A 43 12.65 -5.91 5.76
C ARG A 43 13.41 -7.24 5.73
N ASP A 44 13.04 -8.18 6.59
CA ASP A 44 13.74 -9.45 6.75
C ASP A 44 13.08 -10.60 5.95
N GLU A 45 12.02 -10.31 5.19
CA GLU A 45 11.34 -11.29 4.35
C GLU A 45 12.13 -11.56 3.06
N ASN A 46 12.28 -12.84 2.70
CA ASN A 46 12.94 -13.23 1.46
C ASN A 46 11.97 -13.11 0.27
N ILE A 47 11.82 -11.89 -0.24
CA ILE A 47 10.93 -11.57 -1.35
C ILE A 47 11.66 -11.80 -2.67
N SER A 48 11.25 -12.85 -3.38
CA SER A 48 11.86 -13.23 -4.67
C SER A 48 11.32 -12.45 -5.87
N ALA A 49 10.11 -11.87 -5.75
CA ALA A 49 9.45 -11.09 -6.80
C ALA A 49 8.38 -10.16 -6.21
N ILE A 50 8.12 -9.03 -6.88
CA ILE A 50 7.06 -8.05 -6.57
C ILE A 50 6.29 -7.79 -7.87
N TYR A 51 4.96 -7.73 -7.80
CA TYR A 51 4.04 -7.53 -8.91
C TYR A 51 3.09 -6.37 -8.65
#